data_AF-A0A8I1AW74-F1
#
_entry.id   AF-A0A8I1AW74-F1
#
_cell.length_a   1.000
_cell.length_b   1.000
_cell.length_c   1.000
_cell.angle_alpha   90.00
_cell.angle_beta   90.00
_cell.angle_gamma   90.00
#
_symmetry.space_group_name_H-M   'P 1'
#
loop_
_entity.id
_entity.type
_entity.pdbx_description
1 polymer ?
#
loop_
_entity_poly.entity_id
_entity_poly.type
_entity_poly.pdbx_seq_one_letter_code
_entity_poly.pdbx_strand_id
1 'polypeptide(L)' 'MKQVTAIIKPFKLDEVREALAEVGVSGLTVTEVKGFGRQKGHTELYRGAEYVVDFLPKIRV' A
#
# COMPACT_ATOMS: atom_id res chain seq x y z
N MET A 1 -12.33 20.24 -9.48
CA MET A 1 -11.38 19.11 -9.63
C MET A 1 -11.05 18.59 -8.23
N LYS A 2 -10.95 17.26 -8.05
CA LYS A 2 -10.59 16.62 -6.78
C LYS A 2 -9.60 15.50 -7.06
N GLN A 3 -8.66 15.29 -6.15
CA GLN A 3 -7.73 14.16 -6.18
C GLN A 3 -8.17 13.17 -5.11
N VAL A 4 -8.44 11.93 -5.53
CA VAL A 4 -8.70 10.83 -4.60
C VAL A 4 -7.35 10.20 -4.28
N THR A 5 -7.10 9.89 -3.00
CA THR A 5 -5.88 9.21 -2.58
C THR A 5 -6.24 8.04 -1.69
N ALA A 6 -5.76 6.85 -2.06
CA ALA A 6 -5.99 5.61 -1.33
C ALA A 6 -4.65 4.95 -0.95
N ILE A 7 -4.56 4.45 0.28
CA ILE A 7 -3.42 3.65 0.76
C ILE A 7 -3.89 2.21 0.91
N ILE A 8 -3.43 1.34 0.02
CA ILE A 8 -3.91 -0.05 -0.08
C ILE A 8 -2.79 -1.07 0.18
N LYS A 9 -3.18 -2.33 0.39
CA LYS A 9 -2.23 -3.45 0.43
C LYS A 9 -1.68 -3.68 -0.99
N PRO A 10 -0.37 -3.99 -1.16
CA PRO A 10 0.23 -4.11 -2.49
C PRO A 10 -0.49 -5.07 -3.45
N PHE A 11 -0.91 -6.24 -2.96
CA PHE A 11 -1.59 -7.25 -3.77
C PHE A 11 -3.00 -6.87 -4.26
N LYS A 12 -3.56 -5.74 -3.80
CA LYS A 12 -4.88 -5.25 -4.25
C LYS A 12 -4.81 -4.29 -5.44
N LEU A 13 -3.61 -3.92 -5.91
CA LEU A 13 -3.45 -2.91 -6.96
C LEU A 13 -4.19 -3.29 -8.25
N ASP A 14 -4.06 -4.54 -8.71
CA ASP A 14 -4.68 -4.98 -9.96
C ASP A 14 -6.20 -4.93 -9.89
N GLU A 15 -6.78 -5.43 -8.79
CA GLU A 15 -8.23 -5.40 -8.54
C GLU A 15 -8.77 -3.95 -8.47
N VAL A 16 -8.03 -3.04 -7.83
CA VAL A 16 -8.42 -1.62 -7.78
C VAL A 16 -8.34 -0.98 -9.17
N ARG A 17 -7.30 -1.27 -9.94
CA ARG A 17 -7.14 -0.76 -11.32
C ARG A 17 -8.28 -1.22 -12.23
N GLU A 18 -8.65 -2.50 -12.15
CA GLU A 18 -9.74 -3.07 -12.95
C GLU A 18 -11.09 -2.44 -12.59
N ALA A 19 -11.41 -2.37 -11.29
CA ALA A 19 -12.64 -1.73 -10.82
C ALA A 19 -12.74 -0.24 -11.21
N LEU A 20 -11.62 0.48 -11.18
CA LEU A 20 -11.56 1.87 -11.64
C LEU A 20 -11.77 2.00 -13.15
N ALA A 21 -11.23 1.07 -13.94
CA ALA A 21 -11.44 1.05 -15.39
C ALA A 21 -12.91 0.79 -15.76
N GLU A 22 -13.61 -0.10 -15.04
CA GLU A 22 -15.04 -0.39 -15.24
C GLU A 22 -15.94 0.83 -15.03
N VAL A 23 -15.56 1.73 -14.10
CA VAL A 23 -16.29 2.98 -13.85
C VAL A 23 -15.81 4.16 -14.69
N GLY A 24 -14.93 3.92 -15.68
CA GLY A 24 -14.49 4.92 -16.65
C GLY A 24 -13.27 5.74 -16.25
N VAL A 25 -12.53 5.36 -15.21
CA VAL A 25 -11.26 6.00 -14.83
C VAL A 25 -10.11 5.35 -15.60
N SER A 26 -9.58 6.08 -16.59
CA SER A 26 -8.56 5.57 -17.52
C SER A 26 -7.10 5.81 -17.10
N GLY A 27 -6.87 6.64 -16.07
CA GLY A 27 -5.54 7.02 -15.62
C GLY A 27 -5.43 7.11 -14.11
N LEU A 28 -4.31 6.64 -13.57
CA LEU A 28 -3.95 6.70 -12.16
C LEU A 28 -2.42 6.79 -12.03
N THR A 29 -1.93 7.31 -10.92
CA THR A 29 -0.49 7.35 -10.61
C THR A 29 -0.24 6.54 -9.36
N VAL A 30 0.69 5.59 -9.45
CA VAL A 30 1.03 4.70 -8.34
C VAL A 30 2.32 5.18 -7.70
N THR A 31 2.40 5.13 -6.37
CA THR A 31 3.65 5.34 -5.63
C THR A 31 3.79 4.27 -4.55
N GLU A 32 4.95 3.64 -4.46
CA GLU A 32 5.29 2.76 -3.34
C GLU A 32 5.53 3.58 -2.08
N VAL A 33 4.87 3.21 -0.98
CA VAL A 33 4.98 3.92 0.29
C VAL A 33 5.09 2.94 1.45
N LYS A 34 5.56 3.45 2.59
CA LYS A 34 5.66 2.72 3.85
C LYS A 34 4.61 3.27 4.81
N GLY A 35 3.82 2.40 5.43
CA GLY A 35 2.73 2.78 6.33
C GLY A 35 2.88 2.18 7.72
N PHE A 36 2.59 2.97 8.75
CA PHE A 36 2.50 2.54 10.14
C PHE A 36 1.10 2.84 10.69
N GLY A 37 0.58 2.00 11.58
CA GLY A 37 -0.76 2.20 12.15
C GLY A 37 -1.24 0.98 12.93
N ARG A 38 -2.56 0.72 12.93
CA ARG A 38 -3.19 -0.35 13.73
C ARG A 38 -2.75 -1.76 13.37
N GLN A 39 -2.25 -1.96 12.14
CA GLN A 39 -1.68 -3.24 11.74
C GLN A 39 -0.42 -3.58 12.58
N LYS A 40 0.17 -2.56 13.23
CA LYS A 40 1.42 -2.58 14.01
C LYS A 40 2.61 -3.11 13.19
N GLY A 41 3.80 -2.69 13.58
CA GLY A 41 5.01 -3.37 13.15
C GLY A 41 5.07 -4.78 13.73
N HIS A 42 5.83 -5.67 13.11
CA HIS A 42 6.20 -6.94 13.73
C HIS A 42 7.72 -6.97 13.92
N THR A 43 8.15 -7.60 15.00
CA THR A 43 9.57 -7.89 15.21
C THR A 43 9.93 -9.06 14.31
N GLU A 44 10.88 -8.84 13.42
CA GLU A 44 11.41 -9.86 12.52
C GLU A 44 12.83 -10.22 12.96
N LEU A 45 13.12 -11.50 13.09
CA LEU A 45 14.45 -11.98 13.44
C LEU A 45 15.30 -12.05 12.17
N TYR A 46 16.26 -11.14 12.03
CA TYR A 46 17.20 -11.15 10.92
C TYR A 46 18.61 -11.45 11.43
N ARG A 47 19.18 -12.57 10.98
CA ARG A 47 20.53 -13.04 11.35
C ARG A 47 20.78 -13.11 12.87
N GLY A 48 19.77 -13.51 13.64
CA GLY A 48 19.88 -13.67 15.10
C GLY A 48 19.74 -12.38 15.90
N ALA A 49 19.49 -11.23 15.25
CA ALA A 49 19.09 -9.99 15.90
C ALA A 49 17.61 -9.70 15.64
N GLU A 50 16.90 -9.22 16.66
CA GLU A 50 15.53 -8.73 16.53
C GLU A 50 15.53 -7.35 15.86
N TYR A 51 14.86 -7.25 14.72
CA TYR A 51 14.59 -5.98 14.05
C TYR A 51 13.11 -5.66 14.16
N VAL A 52 12.80 -4.50 14.74
CA VAL A 52 11.43 -4.00 14.76
C VAL A 52 11.13 -3.40 13.40
N VAL A 53 10.23 -4.03 12.63
CA VAL A 53 9.76 -3.49 11.36
C VAL A 53 8.59 -2.58 11.64
N ASP A 54 8.87 -1.30 11.88
CA ASP A 54 7.82 -0.31 12.18
C ASP A 54 6.91 -0.03 10.98
N PHE A 55 7.40 -0.17 9.74
CA PHE A 55 6.63 0.20 8.57
C PHE A 55 6.37 -0.96 7.63
N LEU A 56 5.13 -1.09 7.19
CA LEU A 56 4.71 -2.09 6.22
C LEU A 56 4.63 -1.49 4.81
N PRO A 57 5.01 -2.25 3.76
CA PRO A 57 4.86 -1.80 2.39
C PRO A 57 3.38 -1.63 2.04
N LYS A 58 3.07 -0.51 1.39
CA LYS A 58 1.74 -0.11 0.92
C LYS A 58 1.87 0.53 -0.46
N ILE A 59 0.74 0.64 -1.14
CA ILE A 59 0.64 1.35 -2.40
C ILE A 59 -0.26 2.58 -2.21
N ARG A 60 0.21 3.74 -2.67
CA ARG A 60 -0.60 4.95 -2.83
C ARG A 60 -1.11 5.04 -4.26
N VAL A 61 -2.42 5.20 -4.42
CA VAL A 61 -3.13 5.44 -5.68
C VAL A 61 -3.92 6.73 -5.59
#